data_AF-A0A7X4BPB2-F1
#
_entry.id   AF-A0A7X4BPB2-F1
#
_cell.length_a   1.000
_cell.length_b   1.000
_cell.length_c   1.000
_cell.angle_alpha   90.00
_cell.angle_beta   90.00
_cell.angle_gamma   90.00
#
_symmetry.space_group_name_H-M   'P 1'
#
loop_
_entity.id
_entity.type
_entity.pdbx_description
1 polymer ?
#
loop_
_entity_poly.entity_id
_entity_poly.type
_entity_poly.pdbx_seq_one_letter_code
_entity_poly.pdbx_strand_id
1 'polypeptide(L)'
;MNDFPLHQDSSCMEVQDNLEAYLADELETDQHATITAHIASCPMCQDEVRFAQTISGALHELPKPEPPPEIFNAVEAYVRAHPNKGPEWLHRIFQLFTFSDDLTLTLARAGALACLIGVVLFGTYQYQQHLKVQQASRDLAYALGKLNYAVERTGTVVNQKLPDVRIDEVSSRPFVQIETASRRVSKQKINISSAIHRSLDSLDQLPQGTLDTERDQPSY
;
A
#
# COMPACT_ATOMS: atom_id res chain seq x y z
N MET A 1 -4.24 29.15 -4.05
CA MET A 1 -5.23 28.39 -4.83
C MET A 1 -4.44 27.48 -5.74
N ASN A 2 -4.23 26.22 -5.34
CA ASN A 2 -3.59 25.22 -6.19
C ASN A 2 -4.73 24.35 -6.72
N ASP A 3 -5.19 24.65 -7.93
CA ASP A 3 -5.97 23.69 -8.71
C ASP A 3 -5.00 22.56 -9.08
N PHE A 4 -5.12 21.43 -8.39
CA PHE A 4 -4.59 20.19 -8.92
C PHE A 4 -5.52 19.79 -10.07
N PRO A 5 -5.03 19.75 -11.33
CA PRO A 5 -5.87 19.41 -12.45
C PRO A 5 -6.42 17.99 -12.25
N LEU A 6 -7.74 17.85 -12.17
CA LEU A 6 -8.38 16.54 -12.12
C LEU A 6 -8.28 15.91 -13.51
N HIS A 7 -7.57 14.78 -13.63
CA HIS A 7 -7.44 14.03 -14.87
C HIS A 7 -8.78 13.40 -15.27
N GLN A 8 -9.22 13.67 -16.50
CA GLN A 8 -10.47 13.11 -17.03
C GLN A 8 -10.25 11.91 -17.96
N ASP A 9 -8.99 11.60 -18.30
CA ASP A 9 -8.59 10.48 -19.17
C ASP A 9 -7.94 9.34 -18.38
N SER A 10 -8.31 8.09 -18.71
CA SER A 10 -7.85 6.89 -18.01
C SER A 10 -6.33 6.67 -18.09
N SER A 11 -5.70 7.09 -19.19
CA SER A 11 -4.24 7.00 -19.38
C SER A 11 -3.46 8.02 -18.56
N CYS A 12 -4.02 9.20 -18.30
CA CYS A 12 -3.39 10.18 -17.40
C CYS A 12 -3.39 9.66 -15.96
N MET A 13 -4.48 9.03 -15.53
CA MET A 13 -4.58 8.42 -14.20
C MET A 13 -3.57 7.28 -14.03
N GLU A 14 -3.36 6.47 -15.08
CA GLU A 14 -2.33 5.42 -15.09
C GLU A 14 -0.90 5.98 -14.95
N VAL A 15 -0.60 7.12 -15.59
CA VAL A 15 0.69 7.81 -15.38
C VAL A 15 0.80 8.33 -13.95
N GLN A 16 -0.26 8.92 -13.39
CA GLN A 16 -0.24 9.45 -12.04
C GLN A 16 -0.03 8.35 -10.98
N ASP A 17 -0.70 7.21 -11.13
CA ASP A 17 -0.58 6.05 -10.22
C ASP A 17 0.82 5.43 -10.25
N ASN A 18 1.52 5.52 -11.39
CA ASN A 18 2.83 4.91 -11.60
C ASN A 18 3.98 5.93 -11.67
N LEU A 19 3.73 7.21 -11.37
CA LEU A 19 4.70 8.28 -11.57
C LEU A 19 5.97 8.10 -10.72
N GLU A 20 5.81 7.70 -9.46
CA GLU A 20 6.93 7.47 -8.54
C GLU A 20 7.81 6.31 -9.03
N ALA A 21 7.20 5.19 -9.41
CA ALA A 21 7.90 4.03 -9.95
C ALA A 21 8.56 4.32 -11.31
N TYR A 22 7.92 5.14 -12.15
CA TYR A 22 8.50 5.64 -13.39
C TYR A 22 9.77 6.47 -13.14
N LEU A 23 9.73 7.39 -12.19
CA LEU A 23 10.87 8.24 -11.85
C LEU A 23 12.02 7.45 -11.20
N ALA A 24 11.70 6.35 -10.52
CA ALA A 24 12.68 5.45 -9.90
C ALA A 24 13.24 4.37 -10.84
N ASP A 25 12.76 4.30 -12.09
CA ASP A 25 13.08 3.24 -13.06
C ASP A 25 12.73 1.82 -12.54
N GLU A 26 11.64 1.71 -11.78
CA GLU A 26 11.17 0.47 -11.14
C GLU A 26 10.02 -0.20 -11.91
N LEU A 27 9.65 0.31 -13.08
CA LEU A 27 8.60 -0.25 -13.92
C LEU A 27 9.11 -1.34 -14.86
N GLU A 28 8.24 -2.28 -15.21
CA GLU A 28 8.52 -3.25 -16.26
C GLU A 28 8.69 -2.53 -17.60
N THR A 29 9.58 -3.05 -18.47
CA THR A 29 9.97 -2.42 -19.75
C THR A 29 8.78 -1.99 -20.61
N ASP A 30 7.74 -2.82 -20.68
CA ASP A 30 6.55 -2.57 -21.49
C ASP A 30 5.68 -1.44 -20.92
N GLN A 31 5.56 -1.38 -19.58
CA GLN A 31 4.85 -0.32 -18.88
C GLN A 31 5.61 1.00 -18.97
N HIS A 32 6.93 0.96 -18.80
CA HIS A 32 7.80 2.13 -18.94
C HIS A 32 7.69 2.73 -20.35
N ALA A 33 7.68 1.90 -21.40
CA ALA A 33 7.50 2.37 -22.78
C ALA A 33 6.11 3.01 -23.00
N THR A 34 5.06 2.40 -22.45
CA THR A 34 3.68 2.90 -22.57
C THR A 34 3.51 4.27 -21.91
N ILE A 35 4.00 4.41 -20.68
CA ILE A 35 3.96 5.67 -19.93
C ILE A 35 4.81 6.74 -20.62
N THR A 36 6.00 6.40 -21.09
CA THR A 36 6.87 7.33 -21.85
C THR A 36 6.18 7.85 -23.10
N ALA A 37 5.49 6.98 -23.85
CA ALA A 37 4.73 7.38 -25.03
C ALA A 37 3.56 8.32 -24.69
N HIS A 38 2.87 8.07 -23.58
CA HIS A 38 1.81 8.96 -23.11
C HIS A 38 2.37 10.33 -22.69
N ILE A 39 3.43 10.37 -21.89
CA ILE A 39 4.10 11.61 -21.49
C ILE A 39 4.53 12.39 -22.74
N ALA A 40 5.08 11.75 -23.76
CA ALA A 40 5.49 12.45 -24.99
C ALA A 40 4.32 13.14 -25.73
N SER A 41 3.09 12.64 -25.58
CA SER A 41 1.90 13.16 -26.29
C SER A 41 0.97 14.02 -25.42
N CYS A 42 1.07 13.94 -24.09
CA CYS A 42 0.20 14.65 -23.16
C CYS A 42 0.96 15.77 -22.41
N PRO A 43 0.68 17.06 -22.68
CA PRO A 43 1.40 18.17 -22.04
C PRO A 43 1.16 18.24 -20.53
N MET A 44 -0.01 17.84 -20.05
CA MET A 44 -0.34 17.80 -18.62
C MET A 44 0.56 16.82 -17.87
N CYS A 45 0.72 15.59 -18.40
CA CYS A 45 1.61 14.59 -17.81
C CYS A 45 3.08 15.01 -17.88
N GLN A 46 3.50 15.75 -18.92
CA GLN A 46 4.86 16.31 -18.97
C GLN A 46 5.12 17.30 -17.84
N ASP A 47 4.15 18.17 -17.57
CA ASP A 47 4.27 19.17 -16.52
C ASP A 47 4.31 18.52 -15.13
N GLU A 48 3.52 17.48 -14.89
CA GLU A 48 3.55 16.71 -13.65
C GLU A 48 4.87 15.98 -13.42
N VAL A 49 5.38 15.30 -14.45
CA VAL A 49 6.68 14.62 -14.39
C VAL A 49 7.78 15.64 -14.08
N ARG A 50 7.78 16.80 -14.74
CA ARG A 50 8.76 17.86 -14.49
C ARG A 50 8.64 18.42 -13.07
N PHE A 51 7.43 18.61 -12.57
CA PHE A 51 7.18 19.07 -11.21
C PHE A 51 7.71 18.06 -10.17
N ALA A 52 7.40 16.78 -10.34
CA ALA A 52 7.88 15.71 -9.46
C ALA A 52 9.42 15.59 -9.49
N GLN A 53 10.04 15.67 -10.67
CA GLN A 53 11.51 15.70 -10.81
C GLN A 53 12.14 16.90 -10.10
N THR A 54 11.52 18.08 -10.20
CA THR A 54 12.00 19.30 -9.54
C THR A 54 11.99 19.15 -8.01
N ILE A 55 10.90 18.61 -7.46
CA ILE A 55 10.80 18.35 -6.01
C ILE A 55 11.85 17.31 -5.58
N SER A 56 11.96 16.20 -6.32
CA SER A 56 12.91 15.13 -6.00
C SER A 56 14.36 15.63 -6.02
N GLY A 57 14.71 16.47 -7.01
CA GLY A 57 16.01 17.13 -7.09
C GLY A 57 16.28 18.04 -5.89
N ALA A 58 15.32 18.92 -5.55
CA ALA A 58 15.44 19.81 -4.40
C ALA A 58 15.60 19.06 -3.07
N LEU A 59 14.92 17.91 -2.91
CA LEU A 59 15.07 17.04 -1.74
C LEU A 59 16.45 16.36 -1.71
N HIS A 60 16.99 15.98 -2.86
CA HIS A 60 18.33 15.37 -2.96
C HIS A 60 19.46 16.35 -2.63
N GLU A 61 19.26 17.63 -2.89
CA GLU A 61 20.22 18.70 -2.57
C GLU A 61 20.27 19.04 -1.07
N LEU A 62 19.32 18.54 -0.28
CA LEU A 62 19.33 18.76 1.17
C LEU A 62 20.57 18.12 1.82
N PRO A 63 21.21 18.80 2.79
CA PRO A 63 22.34 18.24 3.50
C PRO A 63 21.92 16.97 4.22
N LYS A 64 22.57 15.84 3.89
CA LYS A 64 22.36 14.57 4.55
C LYS A 64 23.17 14.57 5.85
N PRO A 65 22.55 14.61 7.04
CA PRO A 65 23.28 14.54 8.29
C PRO A 65 23.98 13.18 8.40
N GLU A 66 25.25 13.18 8.75
CA GLU A 66 25.92 11.93 9.11
C GLU A 66 25.30 11.38 10.40
N PRO A 67 24.85 10.12 10.42
CA PRO A 67 24.26 9.55 11.61
C PRO A 67 25.33 9.39 12.71
N PRO A 68 24.98 9.58 14.00
CA PRO A 68 25.92 9.42 15.10
C PRO A 68 26.58 8.04 15.10
N PRO A 69 27.87 7.93 15.49
CA PRO A 69 28.61 6.66 15.49
C PRO A 69 27.96 5.59 16.40
N GLU A 70 27.20 6.01 17.41
CA GLU A 70 26.43 5.13 18.29
C GLU A 70 25.41 4.27 17.51
N ILE A 71 24.79 4.83 16.47
CA ILE A 71 23.84 4.11 15.61
C ILE A 71 24.56 3.00 14.84
N PHE A 72 25.74 3.30 14.26
CA PHE A 72 26.53 2.30 13.54
C PHE A 72 26.96 1.16 14.46
N ASN A 73 27.43 1.49 15.67
CA ASN A 73 27.81 0.49 16.67
C ASN A 73 26.60 -0.38 17.09
N ALA A 74 25.42 0.22 17.26
CA ALA A 74 24.20 -0.50 17.60
C ALA A 74 23.73 -1.42 16.45
N VAL A 75 23.80 -0.95 15.20
CA VAL A 75 23.47 -1.76 14.02
C VAL A 75 24.46 -2.91 13.86
N GLU A 76 25.76 -2.66 14.02
CA GLU A 76 26.79 -3.69 13.94
C GLU A 76 26.62 -4.75 15.04
N ALA A 77 26.33 -4.31 16.28
CA ALA A 77 26.01 -5.22 17.39
C ALA A 77 24.75 -6.04 17.09
N TYR A 78 23.71 -5.42 16.53
CA TYR A 78 22.47 -6.10 16.16
C TYR A 78 22.70 -7.15 15.06
N VAL A 79 23.44 -6.82 13.99
CA VAL A 79 23.76 -7.74 12.89
C VAL A 79 24.64 -8.89 13.37
N ARG A 80 25.60 -8.62 14.27
CA ARG A 80 26.44 -9.66 14.87
C ARG A 80 25.66 -10.58 15.80
N ALA A 81 24.67 -10.05 16.52
CA ALA A 81 23.79 -10.82 17.40
C ALA A 81 22.74 -11.63 16.62
N HIS A 82 22.34 -11.15 15.45
CA HIS A 82 21.42 -11.82 14.53
C HIS A 82 22.14 -12.16 13.22
N PRO A 83 23.18 -13.02 13.27
CA PRO A 83 23.84 -13.45 12.06
C PRO A 83 22.78 -14.15 11.21
N ASN A 84 22.55 -13.62 10.02
CA ASN A 84 21.66 -14.23 9.05
C ASN A 84 22.38 -15.50 8.55
N LYS A 85 22.30 -16.57 9.35
CA LYS A 85 22.83 -17.87 8.99
C LYS A 85 21.92 -18.36 7.87
N GLY A 86 22.35 -18.10 6.64
CA GLY A 86 21.84 -18.83 5.49
C GLY A 86 21.83 -20.32 5.82
N PRO A 87 20.92 -21.11 5.25
CA PRO A 87 20.66 -22.44 5.79
C PRO A 87 21.90 -23.35 5.70
N GLU A 88 22.55 -23.60 6.85
CA GLU A 88 23.81 -24.38 7.00
C GLU A 88 23.71 -25.80 6.38
N TRP A 89 22.50 -26.31 6.16
CA TRP A 89 22.25 -27.59 5.50
C TRP A 89 22.59 -27.58 4.00
N LEU A 90 22.60 -26.42 3.33
CA LEU A 90 22.91 -26.33 1.90
C LEU A 90 24.34 -26.75 1.58
N HIS A 91 25.31 -26.44 2.46
CA HIS A 91 26.69 -26.89 2.28
C HIS A 91 26.85 -28.41 2.45
N ARG A 92 26.06 -29.04 3.33
CA ARG A 92 26.05 -30.51 3.50
C ARG A 92 25.36 -31.22 2.32
N ILE A 93 24.35 -30.61 1.71
CA ILE A 93 23.73 -31.17 0.52
C ILE A 93 24.66 -31.14 -0.69
N PHE A 94 25.41 -30.06 -0.89
CA PHE A 94 26.40 -30.00 -1.96
C PHE A 94 27.45 -31.12 -1.82
N GLN A 95 27.88 -31.45 -0.60
CA GLN A 95 28.82 -32.55 -0.34
C GLN A 95 28.22 -33.94 -0.64
N LEU A 96 26.92 -34.12 -0.43
CA LEU A 96 26.22 -35.38 -0.75
C LEU A 96 25.94 -35.52 -2.25
N PHE A 97 25.81 -34.42 -2.98
CA PHE A 97 25.61 -34.44 -4.43
C PHE A 97 26.89 -34.77 -5.23
N THR A 98 28.08 -34.56 -4.66
CA THR A 98 29.35 -34.78 -5.35
C THR A 98 29.92 -36.20 -5.23
N PHE A 99 29.26 -37.16 -4.57
CA PHE A 99 29.92 -38.42 -4.16
C PHE A 99 29.33 -39.75 -4.65
N SER A 100 28.46 -39.85 -5.66
CA SER A 100 28.09 -41.20 -6.16
C SER A 100 27.64 -41.24 -7.61
N ASP A 101 28.58 -41.56 -8.49
CA ASP A 101 28.31 -42.09 -9.83
C ASP A 101 28.14 -43.62 -9.74
N ASP A 102 26.89 -44.06 -9.62
CA ASP A 102 26.50 -45.43 -9.97
C ASP A 102 25.08 -45.43 -10.56
N LEU A 103 24.95 -46.06 -11.73
CA LEU A 103 23.88 -45.84 -12.71
C LEU A 103 22.51 -46.42 -12.30
N THR A 104 22.46 -47.30 -11.29
CA THR A 104 21.22 -47.91 -10.75
C THR A 104 20.45 -46.98 -9.81
N LEU A 105 21.05 -45.88 -9.36
CA LEU A 105 20.42 -44.85 -8.52
C LEU A 105 19.59 -43.82 -9.30
N THR A 106 19.50 -43.91 -10.63
CA THR A 106 18.92 -42.86 -11.50
C THR A 106 17.41 -42.70 -11.37
N LEU A 107 16.65 -43.80 -11.30
CA LEU A 107 15.18 -43.74 -11.12
C LEU A 107 14.76 -43.31 -9.70
N ALA A 108 15.49 -43.78 -8.69
CA ALA A 108 15.26 -43.34 -7.30
C ALA A 108 15.62 -41.85 -7.12
N ARG A 109 16.67 -41.37 -7.79
CA ARG A 109 17.03 -39.95 -7.83
C ARG A 109 16.00 -39.09 -8.55
N ALA A 110 15.41 -39.57 -9.65
CA ALA A 110 14.36 -38.84 -10.36
C ALA A 110 13.10 -38.66 -9.49
N GLY A 111 12.69 -39.71 -8.77
CA GLY A 111 11.59 -39.63 -7.81
C GLY A 111 11.88 -38.67 -6.65
N ALA A 112 13.08 -38.74 -6.06
CA ALA A 112 13.49 -37.84 -4.99
C ALA A 112 13.57 -36.38 -5.44
N LEU A 113 14.06 -36.11 -6.66
CA LEU A 113 14.08 -34.77 -7.25
C LEU A 113 12.67 -34.22 -7.47
N ALA A 114 11.74 -35.03 -7.97
CA ALA A 114 10.35 -34.61 -8.12
C ALA A 114 9.70 -34.26 -6.77
N CYS A 115 9.96 -35.06 -5.72
CA CYS A 115 9.48 -34.76 -4.37
C CYS A 115 10.11 -33.48 -3.80
N LEU A 116 11.42 -33.27 -4.01
CA LEU A 116 12.10 -32.05 -3.58
C LEU A 116 11.59 -30.81 -4.31
N ILE A 117 11.37 -30.91 -5.63
CA ILE A 117 10.74 -29.85 -6.43
C ILE A 117 9.34 -29.56 -5.89
N GLY A 118 8.55 -30.59 -5.59
CA GLY A 118 7.23 -30.43 -4.97
C GLY A 118 7.27 -29.71 -3.62
N VAL A 119 8.20 -30.08 -2.73
CA VAL A 119 8.38 -29.44 -1.42
C VAL A 119 8.86 -27.99 -1.56
N VAL A 120 9.78 -27.71 -2.49
CA VAL A 120 10.25 -26.35 -2.78
C VAL A 120 9.12 -25.51 -3.34
N LEU A 121 8.39 -26.00 -4.34
CA LEU A 121 7.23 -25.29 -4.92
C LEU A 121 6.13 -25.05 -3.87
N PHE A 122 5.89 -26.01 -2.99
CA PHE A 122 4.93 -25.84 -1.90
C PHE A 122 5.42 -24.84 -0.85
N GLY A 123 6.71 -24.87 -0.51
CA GLY A 123 7.34 -23.91 0.40
C GLY A 123 7.34 -22.50 -0.16
N THR A 124 7.69 -22.31 -1.44
CA THR A 124 7.65 -21.00 -2.10
C THR A 124 6.21 -20.51 -2.26
N TYR A 125 5.25 -21.39 -2.54
CA TYR A 125 3.83 -21.04 -2.56
C TYR A 125 3.34 -20.56 -1.18
N GLN A 126 3.66 -21.30 -0.11
CA GLN A 126 3.34 -20.91 1.27
C GLN A 126 4.02 -19.59 1.67
N TYR A 127 5.28 -19.41 1.28
CA TYR A 127 6.03 -18.18 1.54
C TYR A 127 5.43 -16.97 0.81
N GLN A 128 5.07 -17.12 -0.47
CA GLN A 128 4.37 -16.09 -1.24
C GLN A 128 3.00 -15.75 -0.64
N GLN A 129 2.26 -16.75 -0.16
CA GLN A 129 1.00 -16.53 0.55
C GLN A 129 1.21 -15.68 1.82
N HIS A 130 2.26 -15.97 2.60
CA HIS A 130 2.59 -15.20 3.80
C HIS A 130 2.90 -13.73 3.48
N LEU A 131 3.67 -13.48 2.42
CA LEU A 131 4.00 -12.12 1.98
C LEU A 131 2.75 -11.33 1.56
N LYS A 132 1.81 -11.96 0.84
CA LYS A 132 0.55 -11.31 0.44
C LYS A 132 -0.32 -10.92 1.64
N VAL A 133 -0.37 -11.75 2.69
CA VAL A 133 -1.09 -11.44 3.93
C VAL A 133 -0.50 -10.23 4.64
N GLN A 134 0.83 -10.18 4.76
CA GLN A 134 1.53 -9.06 5.41
C GLN A 134 1.44 -7.75 4.63
N GLN A 135 1.35 -7.81 3.31
CA GLN A 135 1.12 -6.62 2.50
C GLN A 135 -0.32 -6.12 2.67
N ALA A 136 -1.31 -7.00 2.55
CA ALA A 136 -2.72 -6.65 2.73
C ALA A 136 -3.04 -6.09 4.13
N SER A 137 -2.37 -6.58 5.18
CA SER A 137 -2.55 -6.05 6.53
C SER A 137 -1.98 -4.64 6.70
N ARG A 138 -0.81 -4.36 6.11
CA ARG A 138 -0.22 -3.01 6.10
C ARG A 138 -1.08 -2.02 5.34
N ASP A 139 -1.58 -2.41 4.16
CA ASP A 139 -2.46 -1.57 3.34
C ASP A 139 -3.77 -1.24 4.07
N LEU A 140 -4.36 -2.24 4.76
CA LEU A 140 -5.54 -2.04 5.59
C LEU A 140 -5.27 -1.06 6.74
N ALA A 141 -4.16 -1.23 7.46
CA ALA A 141 -3.79 -0.35 8.57
C ALA A 141 -3.56 1.09 8.10
N TYR A 142 -2.89 1.27 6.96
CA TYR A 142 -2.69 2.58 6.34
C TYR A 142 -4.02 3.25 5.95
N ALA A 143 -4.92 2.51 5.29
CA ALA A 143 -6.23 3.02 4.90
C ALA A 143 -7.09 3.43 6.11
N LEU A 144 -7.05 2.65 7.19
CA LEU A 144 -7.72 2.98 8.46
C LEU A 144 -7.13 4.23 9.12
N GLY A 145 -5.81 4.40 9.08
CA GLY A 145 -5.14 5.61 9.55
C GLY A 145 -5.58 6.86 8.79
N LYS A 146 -5.63 6.78 7.45
CA LYS A 146 -6.09 7.89 6.59
C LYS A 146 -7.54 8.26 6.84
N LEU A 147 -8.41 7.28 7.08
CA LEU A 147 -9.81 7.51 7.45
C LEU A 147 -9.94 8.20 8.81
N ASN A 148 -9.24 7.72 9.83
CA ASN A 148 -9.24 8.35 11.16
C ASN A 148 -8.78 9.81 11.08
N TYR A 149 -7.69 10.07 10.35
CA TYR A 149 -7.20 11.42 10.13
C TYR A 149 -8.24 12.34 9.47
N ALA A 150 -8.95 11.84 8.45
CA ALA A 150 -9.99 12.60 7.76
C ALA A 150 -11.20 12.88 8.66
N VAL A 151 -11.62 11.91 9.49
CA VAL A 151 -12.73 12.08 10.45
C VAL A 151 -12.38 13.13 11.51
N GLU A 152 -11.17 13.05 12.07
CA GLU A 152 -10.69 14.01 13.08
C GLU A 152 -10.61 15.43 12.52
N ARG A 153 -10.12 15.59 11.28
CA ARG A 153 -9.99 16.90 10.63
C ARG A 153 -11.31 17.51 10.17
N THR A 154 -12.29 16.69 9.78
CA THR A 154 -13.60 17.19 9.34
C THR A 154 -14.56 17.51 10.49
N GLY A 155 -14.17 17.26 11.75
CA GLY A 155 -15.01 17.52 12.92
C GLY A 155 -16.31 16.70 12.94
N THR A 156 -16.40 15.69 12.08
CA THR A 156 -17.53 14.76 12.09
C THR A 156 -17.37 13.87 13.32
N VAL A 157 -18.18 14.14 14.36
CA VAL A 157 -18.20 13.34 15.59
C VAL A 157 -18.79 11.97 15.27
N VAL A 158 -17.98 11.08 14.71
CA VAL A 158 -18.31 9.67 14.60
C VAL A 158 -18.20 9.09 16.01
N ASN A 159 -19.34 8.90 16.66
CA ASN A 159 -19.45 8.43 18.05
C ASN A 159 -18.93 6.97 18.25
N GLN A 160 -18.37 6.35 17.21
CA GLN A 160 -17.73 5.03 17.23
C GLN A 160 -16.32 5.14 16.67
N LYS A 161 -15.32 5.07 17.57
CA LYS A 161 -13.91 4.84 17.20
C LYS A 161 -13.85 3.60 16.31
N LEU A 162 -13.20 3.68 15.14
CA LEU A 162 -13.01 2.49 14.31
C LEU A 162 -12.29 1.40 15.13
N PRO A 163 -12.67 0.12 14.94
CA PRO A 163 -12.06 -0.97 15.71
C PRO A 163 -10.56 -1.04 15.44
N ASP A 164 -9.77 -1.18 16.51
CA ASP A 164 -8.34 -1.52 16.41
C ASP A 164 -8.23 -2.94 15.85
N VAL A 165 -7.86 -3.06 14.57
CA VAL A 165 -7.74 -4.36 13.89
C VAL A 165 -6.34 -4.90 14.16
N ARG A 166 -6.21 -5.74 15.19
CA ARG A 166 -5.02 -6.57 15.38
C ARG A 166 -5.21 -7.91 14.67
N ILE A 167 -4.44 -8.14 13.62
CA ILE A 167 -4.40 -9.45 12.94
C ILE A 167 -3.45 -10.35 13.74
N ASP A 168 -3.96 -11.45 14.28
CA ASP A 168 -3.13 -12.42 15.02
C ASP A 168 -2.53 -13.45 14.04
N GLU A 169 -1.23 -13.30 13.80
CA GLU A 169 -0.43 -14.06 12.83
C GLU A 169 -0.28 -15.54 13.23
N VAL A 170 -0.44 -15.87 14.53
CA VAL A 170 -0.35 -17.25 15.06
C VAL A 170 -1.64 -18.04 14.83
N SER A 171 -2.73 -17.37 14.43
CA SER A 171 -4.01 -18.04 14.20
C SER A 171 -4.00 -18.85 12.90
N SER A 172 -4.69 -19.99 12.89
CA SER A 172 -4.70 -20.91 11.73
C SER A 172 -5.37 -20.36 10.46
N ARG A 173 -5.98 -19.15 10.48
CA ARG A 173 -6.75 -18.57 9.36
C ARG A 173 -6.68 -17.03 9.29
N PRO A 174 -5.50 -16.44 9.02
CA PRO A 174 -5.33 -14.97 8.99
C PRO A 174 -6.15 -14.30 7.89
N PHE A 175 -6.32 -14.93 6.72
CA PHE A 175 -7.16 -14.41 5.63
C PHE A 175 -8.63 -14.20 6.03
N VAL A 176 -9.20 -15.11 6.83
CA VAL A 176 -10.58 -14.99 7.31
C VAL A 176 -10.72 -13.82 8.29
N GLN A 177 -9.69 -13.54 9.09
CA GLN A 177 -9.67 -12.38 9.97
C GLN A 177 -9.63 -11.06 9.18
N ILE A 178 -8.79 -10.99 8.14
CA ILE A 178 -8.71 -9.82 7.26
C ILE A 178 -10.05 -9.60 6.55
N GLU A 179 -10.66 -10.66 6.01
CA GLU A 179 -11.95 -10.56 5.31
C GLU A 179 -13.06 -10.10 6.26
N THR A 180 -13.12 -10.66 7.48
CA THR A 180 -14.12 -10.26 8.47
C THR A 180 -13.91 -8.83 8.99
N ALA A 181 -12.66 -8.41 9.19
CA ALA A 181 -12.33 -7.03 9.53
C ALA A 181 -12.72 -6.06 8.40
N SER A 182 -12.37 -6.39 7.15
CA SER A 182 -12.75 -5.61 5.97
C SER A 182 -14.27 -5.47 5.82
N ARG A 183 -15.02 -6.57 6.00
CA ARG A 183 -16.50 -6.53 5.99
C ARG A 183 -17.08 -5.64 7.10
N ARG A 184 -16.49 -5.65 8.30
CA ARG A 184 -16.92 -4.77 9.41
C ARG A 184 -16.67 -3.31 9.09
N VAL A 185 -15.47 -2.98 8.60
CA VAL A 185 -15.09 -1.62 8.19
C VAL A 185 -15.98 -1.12 7.06
N SER A 186 -16.26 -1.96 6.06
CA SER A 186 -17.15 -1.62 4.94
C SER A 186 -18.59 -1.35 5.39
N LYS A 187 -19.15 -2.20 6.28
CA LYS A 187 -20.46 -1.94 6.89
C LYS A 187 -20.48 -0.62 7.68
N GLN A 188 -19.41 -0.33 8.42
CA GLN A 188 -19.29 0.91 9.18
C GLN A 188 -19.20 2.14 8.25
N LYS A 189 -18.48 2.05 7.13
CA LYS A 189 -18.44 3.08 6.08
C LYS A 189 -19.82 3.39 5.52
N ILE A 190 -20.62 2.37 5.21
CA ILE A 190 -22.00 2.53 4.72
C ILE A 190 -22.85 3.27 5.77
N ASN A 191 -22.74 2.87 7.04
CA ASN A 191 -23.48 3.53 8.12
C ASN A 191 -23.08 5.01 8.28
N ILE A 192 -21.78 5.32 8.25
CA ILE A 192 -21.26 6.69 8.34
C ILE A 192 -21.73 7.53 7.14
N SER A 193 -21.62 6.99 5.91
CA SER A 193 -22.10 7.66 4.70
C SER A 193 -23.60 7.97 4.78
N SER A 194 -24.40 7.04 5.29
CA SER A 194 -25.85 7.24 5.47
C SER A 194 -26.19 8.26 6.55
N ALA A 195 -25.35 8.40 7.57
CA ALA A 195 -25.52 9.40 8.63
C ALA A 195 -25.15 10.79 8.12
N ILE A 196 -24.06 10.91 7.36
CA ILE A 196 -23.64 12.15 6.71
C ILE A 196 -24.72 12.64 5.74
N HIS A 197 -25.26 11.77 4.87
CA HIS A 197 -26.34 12.16 3.96
C HIS A 197 -27.59 12.64 4.71
N ARG A 198 -28.00 11.96 5.79
CA ARG A 198 -29.14 12.42 6.61
C ARG A 198 -28.89 13.77 7.28
N SER A 199 -27.67 14.04 7.75
CA SER A 199 -27.31 15.34 8.32
C SER A 199 -27.30 16.44 7.26
N LEU A 200 -26.84 16.15 6.04
CA LEU A 200 -26.87 17.10 4.92
C LEU A 200 -28.30 17.38 4.45
N ASP A 201 -29.15 16.37 4.31
CA ASP A 201 -30.57 16.55 3.96
C ASP A 201 -31.32 17.38 5.02
N SER A 202 -30.99 17.19 6.30
CA SER A 202 -31.57 17.98 7.40
C SER A 202 -31.13 19.45 7.36
N LEU A 203 -29.97 19.77 6.80
CA LEU A 203 -29.51 21.15 6.62
C LEU A 203 -30.20 21.82 5.42
N ASP A 204 -30.48 21.06 4.36
CA ASP A 204 -31.14 21.54 3.15
C ASP A 204 -32.65 21.82 3.36
N GLN A 205 -33.25 21.20 4.38
CA GLN A 205 -34.65 21.45 4.79
C GLN A 205 -34.82 22.66 5.72
N LEU A 206 -33.77 23.42 6.04
CA LEU A 206 -33.93 24.68 6.76
C LEU A 206 -34.63 25.70 5.83
N PRO A 207 -35.80 26.24 6.23
CA PRO A 207 -36.55 27.13 5.34
C PRO A 207 -35.79 28.45 5.13
N GLN A 208 -35.51 28.79 3.87
CA GLN A 208 -34.90 30.07 3.44
C GLN A 208 -35.83 31.30 3.64
N GLY A 209 -36.82 31.23 4.51
CA GLY A 209 -37.85 32.24 4.65
C GLY A 209 -37.77 33.01 5.97
N THR A 210 -36.85 33.96 6.10
CA THR A 210 -36.94 35.08 7.08
C THR A 210 -36.09 36.29 6.67
N LEU A 211 -36.13 36.72 5.40
CA LEU A 211 -35.58 38.03 4.99
C LEU A 211 -36.42 38.64 3.87
N ASP A 212 -37.73 38.75 4.04
CA ASP A 212 -38.57 39.59 3.15
C ASP A 212 -39.92 39.88 3.81
N THR A 213 -39.95 40.69 4.89
CA THR A 213 -41.22 41.30 5.34
C THR A 213 -41.00 42.58 6.15
N GLU A 214 -40.34 43.62 5.62
CA GLU A 214 -40.59 44.97 6.15
C GLU A 214 -40.19 46.12 5.21
N ARG A 215 -41.00 46.39 4.18
CA ARG A 215 -41.35 47.75 3.75
C ARG A 215 -42.39 47.72 2.65
N ASP A 216 -43.64 47.97 3.02
CA ASP A 216 -44.44 49.04 2.42
C ASP A 216 -45.84 49.05 3.03
N GLN A 217 -46.11 50.11 3.78
CA GLN A 217 -47.45 50.47 4.23
C GLN A 217 -47.69 51.91 3.77
N PRO A 218 -48.65 52.18 2.88
CA PRO A 218 -49.17 53.51 2.66
C PRO A 218 -50.49 53.66 3.41
N SER A 219 -50.65 54.75 4.17
CA SER A 219 -51.98 55.22 4.61
C SER A 219 -51.92 56.71 4.96
N TYR A 220 -52.74 57.46 4.20
CA TYR A 220 -53.17 58.85 4.27
C TYR A 220 -52.24 59.95 3.75
#